data_AF-A0A2R6AA34-F1
#
_entry.id   AF-A0A2R6AA34-F1
#
_cell.length_a   1.000
_cell.length_b   1.000
_cell.length_c   1.000
_cell.angle_alpha   90.00
_cell.angle_beta   90.00
_cell.angle_gamma   90.00
#
_symmetry.space_group_name_H-M   'P 1'
#
loop_
_entity.id
_entity.type
_entity.pdbx_description
1 polymer ?
#
loop_
_entity_poly.entity_id
_entity_poly.type
_entity_poly.pdbx_seq_one_letter_code
_entity_poly.pdbx_strand_id
1 'polypeptide(L)' 'MVQVSIWSACQDLGREFTASVTGWVNMWGNSAGALGPLFTAFLVGFGHSFTSAVTIVGLSGIAGIVLWLFVNPQNH' A
#
# COMPACT_ATOMS: atom_id res chain seq x y z
N MET A 1 9.36 -0.53 8.48
CA MET A 1 8.53 -0.33 9.69
C MET A 1 7.05 -0.03 9.41
N VAL A 2 6.58 0.05 8.15
CA VAL A 2 5.16 0.30 7.82
C VAL A 2 4.23 -0.90 8.08
N GLN A 3 4.72 -2.13 7.91
CA GLN A 3 3.88 -3.33 8.01
C GLN A 3 3.29 -3.53 9.42
N VAL A 4 4.02 -3.19 10.49
CA VAL A 4 3.56 -3.34 11.88
C VAL A 4 2.43 -2.34 12.19
N SER A 5 2.52 -1.12 11.65
CA SER A 5 1.50 -0.08 11.80
C SER A 5 0.20 -0.43 11.07
N ILE A 6 0.29 -1.03 9.88
CA ILE A 6 -0.90 -1.49 9.13
C ILE A 6 -1.55 -2.66 9.86
N TRP A 7 -0.77 -3.60 10.39
CA TRP A 7 -1.29 -4.76 11.10
C TRP A 7 -2.05 -4.36 12.38
N SER A 8 -1.51 -3.46 13.17
CA SER A 8 -2.18 -2.92 14.37
C SER A 8 -3.48 -2.19 14.00
N ALA A 9 -3.46 -1.35 12.96
CA ALA A 9 -4.67 -0.69 12.47
C ALA A 9 -5.76 -1.68 11.99
N CYS A 10 -5.37 -2.81 11.39
CA CYS A 10 -6.32 -3.85 10.98
C CYS A 10 -6.96 -4.59 12.16
N GLN A 11 -6.24 -4.74 13.27
CA GLN A 11 -6.80 -5.32 14.50
C GLN A 11 -7.77 -4.34 15.18
N ASP A 12 -7.39 -3.06 15.25
CA ASP A 12 -8.24 -2.02 15.84
C ASP A 12 -9.53 -1.80 15.03
N LEU A 13 -9.44 -1.73 13.70
CA LEU A 13 -10.60 -1.53 12.82
C LEU A 13 -11.41 -2.82 12.60
N GLY A 14 -10.75 -3.98 12.68
CA GLY A 14 -11.32 -5.27 12.28
C GLY A 14 -12.27 -5.89 13.30
N ARG A 15 -12.03 -5.77 14.61
CA ARG A 15 -12.81 -6.43 15.69
C ARG A 15 -13.20 -7.88 15.32
N GLU A 16 -14.50 -8.19 15.12
CA GLU A 16 -14.97 -9.53 14.71
C GLU A 16 -14.54 -9.94 13.28
N PHE A 17 -14.23 -8.99 12.40
CA PHE A 17 -13.77 -9.22 11.02
C PHE A 17 -12.25 -9.07 10.86
N THR A 18 -11.49 -9.05 11.97
CA THR A 18 -10.02 -8.91 11.96
C THR A 18 -9.34 -9.91 11.03
N ALA A 19 -9.82 -11.16 10.97
CA ALA A 19 -9.27 -12.18 10.07
C ALA A 19 -9.42 -11.80 8.58
N SER A 20 -10.54 -11.20 8.19
CA SER A 20 -10.79 -10.77 6.80
C SER A 20 -9.99 -9.52 6.45
N VAL A 21 -9.91 -8.54 7.36
CA VAL A 21 -9.17 -7.28 7.14
C VAL A 21 -7.66 -7.54 7.08
N THR A 22 -7.12 -8.37 7.96
CA THR A 22 -5.71 -8.79 7.93
C THR A 22 -5.39 -9.68 6.73
N GLY A 23 -6.34 -10.53 6.29
CA GLY A 23 -6.24 -11.29 5.05
C GLY A 23 -6.17 -10.39 3.82
N TRP A 24 -7.01 -9.36 3.75
CA TRP A 24 -7.02 -8.37 2.67
C TRP A 24 -5.71 -7.61 2.57
N VAL A 25 -5.17 -7.14 3.70
CA VAL A 25 -3.86 -6.47 3.73
C VAL A 25 -2.73 -7.41 3.32
N ASN A 26 -2.75 -8.67 3.73
CA ASN A 26 -1.74 -9.64 3.28
C ASN A 26 -1.83 -9.93 1.77
N MET A 27 -3.04 -9.99 1.21
CA MET A 27 -3.24 -10.18 -0.22
C MET A 27 -2.66 -9.01 -1.01
N TRP A 28 -2.98 -7.78 -0.62
CA TRP A 28 -2.46 -6.58 -1.29
C TRP A 28 -0.97 -6.35 -1.02
N GLY A 29 -0.47 -6.70 0.16
CA GLY A 29 0.95 -6.64 0.49
C GLY A 29 1.78 -7.58 -0.39
N ASN A 30 1.36 -8.84 -0.54
CA ASN A 30 2.04 -9.79 -1.43
C ASN A 30 1.87 -9.42 -2.91
N SER A 31 0.68 -8.98 -3.32
CA SER A 31 0.43 -8.55 -4.70
C SER A 31 1.26 -7.33 -5.07
N ALA A 32 1.36 -6.33 -4.19
CA ALA A 32 2.21 -5.16 -4.40
C ALA A 32 3.70 -5.53 -4.41
N GLY A 33 4.12 -6.51 -3.60
CA GLY A 33 5.49 -7.05 -3.62
C GLY A 33 5.82 -7.75 -4.95
N ALA A 34 4.88 -8.52 -5.50
CA ALA A 34 5.06 -9.21 -6.77
C ALA A 34 4.94 -8.27 -7.98
N LEU A 35 3.97 -7.36 -7.97
CA LEU A 35 3.69 -6.44 -9.07
C LEU A 35 4.56 -5.19 -9.04
N GLY A 36 5.09 -4.78 -7.89
CA GLY A 36 5.91 -3.57 -7.75
C GLY A 36 7.12 -3.52 -8.68
N PRO A 37 7.95 -4.58 -8.75
CA PRO A 37 9.07 -4.65 -9.68
C PRO A 37 8.63 -4.68 -11.14
N LEU A 38 7.56 -5.41 -11.46
CA LEU A 38 6.96 -5.48 -12.80
C LEU A 38 6.47 -4.11 -13.28
N PHE A 39 5.76 -3.38 -12.41
CA PHE A 39 5.24 -2.05 -12.71
C PHE A 39 6.37 -1.04 -12.88
N THR A 40 7.40 -1.11 -12.03
CA THR A 40 8.58 -0.25 -12.13
C THR A 40 9.36 -0.53 -13.42
N ALA A 41 9.57 -1.80 -13.77
CA ALA A 41 10.24 -2.19 -15.02
C ALA A 41 9.46 -1.75 -16.26
N PHE A 42 8.13 -1.86 -16.24
CA PHE A 42 7.26 -1.38 -17.31
C PHE A 42 7.35 0.15 -17.47
N LEU A 43 7.31 0.90 -16.38
CA LEU A 43 7.44 2.36 -16.38
C LEU A 43 8.82 2.81 -16.89
N VAL A 44 9.90 2.11 -16.55
CA VAL A 44 11.24 2.38 -17.08
C VAL A 44 11.30 2.10 -18.58
N GLY A 45 10.66 1.03 -19.05
CA GLY A 45 10.59 0.69 -20.47
C GLY A 45 9.83 1.72 -21.30
N PHE A 46 8.76 2.31 -20.77
CA PHE A 46 7.96 3.31 -21.47
C PHE A 46 8.52 4.74 -21.37
N GLY A 47 9.11 5.10 -20.23
CA GLY A 47 9.65 6.43 -19.97
C GLY A 47 11.11 6.65 -20.37
N HIS A 48 11.83 5.58 -20.76
CA HIS A 48 13.28 5.57 -21.06
C HIS A 48 14.20 6.14 -19.97
N SER A 49 13.67 6.47 -18.78
CA SER A 49 14.42 7.13 -17.73
C SER A 49 13.98 6.62 -16.36
N PHE A 50 14.96 6.14 -15.58
CA PHE A 50 14.74 5.56 -14.26
C PHE A 50 14.13 6.56 -13.27
N THR A 51 14.48 7.85 -13.41
CA THR A 51 13.95 8.94 -12.61
C THR A 51 12.43 9.06 -12.74
N SER A 52 11.88 8.88 -13.95
CA SER A 52 10.43 9.01 -14.19
C SER A 52 9.63 7.91 -13.48
N ALA A 53 10.13 6.67 -13.50
CA ALA A 53 9.50 5.54 -12.82
C ALA A 53 9.51 5.73 -11.29
N VAL A 54 10.64 6.18 -10.74
CA VAL A 54 10.76 6.46 -9.30
C VAL A 54 9.85 7.61 -8.88
N THR A 55 9.70 8.67 -9.68
CA THR A 55 8.76 9.76 -9.36
C THR A 55 7.31 9.30 -9.36
N ILE A 56 6.90 8.41 -10.27
CA ILE A 56 5.53 7.89 -10.32
C ILE A 56 5.23 6.99 -9.10
N VAL A 57 6.18 6.13 -8.73
CA VAL A 57 6.08 5.30 -7.52
C VAL A 57 6.10 6.17 -6.26
N GLY A 58 6.90 7.24 -6.24
CA GLY A 58 6.90 8.21 -5.14
C GLY A 58 5.56 8.93 -4.99
N LEU A 59 4.95 9.34 -6.11
CA LEU A 59 3.63 9.98 -6.12
C LEU A 59 2.52 9.05 -5.62
N SER A 60 2.56 7.75 -5.96
CA SER A 60 1.59 6.79 -5.43
C SER A 60 1.73 6.60 -3.92
N GLY A 61 2.95 6.68 -3.38
CA GLY A 61 3.21 6.73 -1.94
C GLY A 61 2.57 7.95 -1.27
N ILE A 62 2.68 9.13 -1.88
CA ILE A 62 2.04 10.36 -1.38
C ILE A 62 0.52 10.24 -1.40
N ALA A 63 -0.06 9.68 -2.47
CA ALA A 63 -1.50 9.39 -2.53
C ALA A 63 -1.94 8.44 -1.41
N GLY A 64 -1.12 7.44 -1.07
CA GLY A 64 -1.34 6.55 0.07
C GLY A 64 -1.37 7.29 1.41
N ILE A 65 -0.49 8.29 1.61
CA ILE A 65 -0.48 9.14 2.81
C ILE A 65 -1.78 9.95 2.90
N VAL A 66 -2.22 10.53 1.80
CA VAL A 66 -3.48 11.30 1.75
C VAL A 66 -4.66 10.41 2.10
N LEU A 67 -4.73 9.21 1.52
CA LEU A 67 -5.78 8.23 1.84
C LEU A 67 -5.73 7.78 3.31
N TRP A 68 -4.53 7.67 3.89
CA TRP A 68 -4.36 7.32 5.30
C TRP A 68 -4.94 8.37 6.26
N LEU A 69 -4.96 9.65 5.88
CA LEU A 69 -5.60 10.71 6.68
C LEU A 69 -7.13 10.55 6.79
N PHE A 70 -7.76 9.85 5.85
CA PHE A 70 -9.20 9.55 5.88
C PHE A 70 -9.53 8.24 6.59
N VAL A 71 -8.53 7.39 6.85
CA VAL A 71 -8.70 6.18 7.65
C VAL A 71 -8.72 6.59 9.13
N ASN A 72 -9.93 6.73 9.68
CA ASN A 72 -10.15 6.94 11.11
C ASN A 72 -10.46 5.61 11.79
N PRO A 73 -9.50 4.95 12.45
CA PRO A 73 -9.73 3.68 13.16
C PRO A 73 -10.60 3.84 14.41
N GLN A 74 -10.94 5.07 14.82
CA GLN A 74 -11.61 5.38 16.10
C GLN A 74 -13.07 5.81 15.97
N ASN A 75 -13.60 6.01 14.75
CA ASN A 75 -14.99 6.40 14.55
C ASN A 75 -15.90 5.15 14.41
N HIS A 76 -16.03 4.37 15.48
CA HIS A 76 -17.20 3.53 15.83
C HIS A 76 -16.99 2.82 17.18
#